data_AF-A0A7T1HVL4-F1
#
_entry.id   AF-A0A7T1HVL4-F1
#
_cell.length_a   1.000
_cell.length_b   1.000
_cell.length_c   1.000
_cell.angle_alpha   90.00
_cell.angle_beta   90.00
_cell.angle_gamma   90.00
#
_symmetry.space_group_name_H-M   'P 1'
#
loop_
_entity.id
_entity.type
_entity.pdbx_description
1 polymer ?
#
loop_
_entity_poly.entity_id
_entity_poly.type
_entity_poly.pdbx_seq_one_letter_code
_entity_poly.pdbx_strand_id
1 'polypeptide(L)' 'MEQLSQPSTITIDGREFSLDSLSAEAREQIARISAADRRLQELQVDFVITQTARASFAEKLKTLLPA' A
#
# COMPACT_ATOMS: atom_id res chain seq x y z
N MET A 1 26.04 -19.72 -22.96
CA MET A 1 25.09 -18.59 -22.89
C MET A 1 25.23 -18.00 -21.51
N GLU A 2 26.04 -16.94 -21.39
CA GLU A 2 26.18 -16.18 -20.15
C GLU A 2 24.82 -15.51 -19.90
N GLN A 3 24.01 -16.06 -18.99
CA GLN A 3 22.81 -15.38 -18.56
C GLN A 3 23.26 -14.15 -17.78
N LEU A 4 23.20 -12.98 -18.44
CA LEU A 4 23.40 -11.69 -17.82
C LEU A 4 22.40 -11.55 -16.67
N SER A 5 22.86 -11.78 -15.44
CA SER A 5 22.16 -11.42 -14.22
C SER A 5 21.83 -9.93 -14.30
N GLN A 6 20.58 -9.59 -14.61
CA GLN A 6 20.15 -8.19 -14.54
C GLN A 6 20.24 -7.78 -13.07
N PRO A 7 21.00 -6.72 -12.73
CA PRO A 7 21.04 -6.22 -11.36
C PRO A 7 19.60 -5.85 -10.99
N SER A 8 19.07 -6.51 -9.96
CA SER A 8 17.71 -6.23 -9.52
C SER A 8 17.73 -4.83 -8.90
N THR A 9 17.24 -3.81 -9.61
CA THR A 9 17.20 -2.44 -9.10
C THR A 9 15.88 -2.18 -8.40
N ILE A 10 15.94 -1.42 -7.30
CA ILE A 10 14.77 -0.93 -6.57
C ILE A 10 14.83 0.59 -6.51
N THR A 11 13.68 1.25 -6.70
CA THR A 11 13.56 2.69 -6.52
C THR A 11 13.03 2.98 -5.12
N ILE A 12 13.78 3.75 -4.34
CA ILE A 12 13.40 4.21 -2.99
C ILE A 12 13.50 5.73 -3.00
N ASP A 13 12.42 6.43 -2.64
CA ASP A 13 12.34 7.91 -2.67
C ASP A 13 12.76 8.53 -4.02
N GLY A 14 12.43 7.87 -5.12
CA GLY A 14 12.78 8.34 -6.47
C GLY A 14 14.25 8.16 -6.86
N ARG A 15 15.05 7.48 -6.02
CA ARG A 15 16.43 7.11 -6.33
C ARG A 15 16.54 5.61 -6.59
N GLU A 16 17.23 5.26 -7.66
CA GLU A 16 17.44 3.87 -8.05
C GLU A 16 18.67 3.30 -7.33
N PHE A 17 18.51 2.14 -6.72
CA PHE A 17 19.56 1.41 -6.03
C PHE A 17 19.64 -0.01 -6.57
N SER A 18 20.85 -0.53 -6.77
CA SER A 18 21.03 -1.95 -7.01
C SER A 18 20.80 -2.72 -5.72
N LEU A 19 19.91 -3.71 -5.72
CA LEU A 19 19.68 -4.56 -4.55
C LEU A 19 20.97 -5.21 -4.07
N ASP A 20 21.88 -5.56 -4.99
CA ASP A 20 23.20 -6.14 -4.70
C ASP A 20 24.11 -5.21 -3.90
N SER A 21 23.91 -3.90 -4.01
CA SER A 21 24.67 -2.88 -3.29
C SER A 21 24.14 -2.56 -1.88
N LEU A 22 22.94 -3.06 -1.53
CA LEU A 22 22.29 -2.79 -0.25
C LEU A 22 22.75 -3.78 0.83
N SER A 23 22.87 -3.29 2.08
CA SER A 23 23.15 -4.15 3.23
C SER A 23 21.99 -5.12 3.50
N ALA A 24 22.27 -6.18 4.25
CA ALA A 24 21.24 -7.12 4.69
C ALA A 24 20.15 -6.40 5.51
N GLU A 25 20.52 -5.48 6.40
CA GLU A 25 19.53 -4.72 7.17
C GLU A 25 18.67 -3.82 6.27
N ALA A 26 19.26 -3.16 5.28
CA ALA A 26 18.53 -2.30 4.35
C ALA A 26 17.47 -3.10 3.57
N ARG A 27 17.82 -4.29 3.06
CA ARG A 27 16.88 -5.19 2.38
C ARG A 27 15.75 -5.65 3.30
N GLU A 28 16.05 -5.94 4.56
CA GLU A 28 15.03 -6.30 5.54
C GLU A 28 14.06 -5.16 5.81
N GLN A 29 14.54 -3.92 5.97
CA GLN A 29 13.66 -2.76 6.17
C GLN A 29 12.77 -2.51 4.95
N ILE A 30 13.29 -2.66 3.73
CA ILE A 30 12.50 -2.56 2.50
C ILE A 30 11.36 -3.58 2.48
N ALA A 31 11.63 -4.82 2.89
CA ALA A 31 10.60 -5.86 2.96
C ALA A 31 9.52 -5.51 3.99
N ARG A 32 9.91 -4.98 5.16
CA ARG A 32 8.99 -4.52 6.20
C ARG A 32 8.13 -3.35 5.74
N ILE A 33 8.73 -2.35 5.09
CA ILE A 33 8.03 -1.20 4.51
C ILE A 33 7.03 -1.66 3.46
N SER A 34 7.45 -2.50 2.51
CA SER A 34 6.57 -3.06 1.48
C SER A 34 5.35 -3.80 2.07
N ALA A 35 5.57 -4.54 3.16
CA ALA A 35 4.48 -5.21 3.87
C ALA A 35 3.52 -4.21 4.55
N ALA A 36 4.05 -3.16 5.17
CA ALA A 36 3.26 -2.10 5.77
C ALA A 36 2.45 -1.32 4.71
N ASP A 37 3.06 -1.00 3.57
CA ASP A 37 2.41 -0.29 2.46
C ASP A 37 1.25 -1.10 1.89
N ARG A 38 1.45 -2.40 1.67
CA ARG A 38 0.36 -3.29 1.27
C ARG A 38 -0.78 -3.26 2.28
N ARG A 39 -0.47 -3.29 3.58
CA ARG A 39 -1.50 -3.24 4.62
C ARG A 39 -2.23 -1.90 4.64
N LEU A 40 -1.53 -0.79 4.42
CA LEU A 40 -2.14 0.54 4.31
C LEU A 40 -3.10 0.61 3.12
N GLN A 41 -2.73 0.05 1.97
CA GLN A 41 -3.62 -0.03 0.80
C GLN A 41 -4.89 -0.81 1.10
N GLU A 42 -4.78 -1.97 1.75
CA GLU A 42 -5.94 -2.77 2.17
C GLU A 42 -6.86 -1.98 3.12
N LEU A 43 -6.30 -1.34 4.14
CA LEU A 43 -7.06 -0.51 5.07
C LEU A 43 -7.73 0.68 4.38
N GLN A 44 -7.09 1.26 3.38
CA GLN A 44 -7.67 2.36 2.61
C GLN A 44 -8.90 1.90 1.82
N VAL A 45 -8.88 0.70 1.26
CA VAL A 45 -10.04 0.08 0.60
C VAL A 45 -11.17 -0.14 1.60
N ASP A 46 -10.88 -0.76 2.74
CA ASP A 46 -11.87 -1.00 3.80
C ASP A 46 -12.50 0.30 4.31
N PHE A 47 -11.69 1.35 4.44
CA PHE A 47 -12.15 2.69 4.81
C PHE A 47 -13.16 3.24 3.80
N VAL A 48 -12.87 3.17 2.50
CA VAL A 48 -13.77 3.67 1.45
C VAL A 48 -15.08 2.90 1.41
N ILE A 49 -15.03 1.57 1.56
CA ILE A 49 -16.22 0.72 1.64
C ILE A 49 -17.08 1.14 2.84
N THR A 50 -16.47 1.25 4.02
CA THR A 50 -17.15 1.61 5.26
C THR A 50 -17.75 3.01 5.19
N GLN A 51 -16.99 3.97 4.63
CA GLN A 51 -17.43 5.35 4.46
C GLN A 51 -18.65 5.44 3.54
N THR A 52 -18.69 4.64 2.48
CA THR A 52 -19.83 4.55 1.54
C THR A 52 -21.06 3.96 2.22
N ALA A 53 -20.91 2.86 2.96
CA ALA A 53 -22.00 2.24 3.71
C ALA A 53 -22.60 3.23 4.74
N ARG A 54 -21.73 3.92 5.50
CA ARG A 54 -22.15 4.96 6.45
C ARG A 54 -22.96 6.07 5.76
N ALA A 55 -22.51 6.56 4.61
CA ALA A 55 -23.23 7.60 3.87
C ALA A 55 -24.62 7.10 3.42
N SER A 56 -24.71 5.88 2.89
CA SER A 56 -25.98 5.25 2.50
C SER A 56 -26.96 5.14 3.68
N PHE A 57 -26.49 4.71 4.85
CA PHE A 57 -27.32 4.62 6.05
C PHE A 57 -27.79 6.01 6.54
N ALA A 58 -26.93 7.02 6.47
CA ALA A 58 -27.29 8.39 6.83
C ALA A 58 -28.38 8.96 5.89
N GLU A 59 -28.26 8.74 4.58
CA GLU A 59 -29.30 9.15 3.62
C GLU A 59 -30.61 8.41 3.89
N LYS A 60 -30.55 7.11 4.15
CA LYS A 60 -31.75 6.33 4.50
C LYS A 60 -32.40 6.88 5.78
N LEU A 61 -31.62 7.20 6.81
CA LEU A 61 -32.12 7.74 8.06
C LEU A 61 -32.89 9.03 7.83
N LYS A 62 -32.39 9.96 7.00
CA LYS A 62 -33.08 11.22 6.70
C LYS A 62 -34.51 11.00 6.19
N THR A 63 -34.73 9.96 5.38
CA THR A 63 -36.08 9.63 4.86
C THR A 63 -37.05 9.09 5.92
N LEU A 64 -36.53 8.66 7.07
CA LEU A 64 -37.31 8.10 8.18
C LEU A 64 -37.57 9.11 9.30
N LEU A 65 -36.92 10.28 9.26
CA LEU A 65 -37.10 11.32 10.27
C LEU A 65 -38.41 12.09 10.01
N PRO A 66 -39.14 12.47 11.07
CA PRO A 66 -40.31 13.33 10.95
C PRO A 66 -39.91 14.74 10.46
N ALA A 67 -40.87 15.43 9.83
CA ALA A 67 -40.72 16.81 9.35
C ALA A 67 -40.63 17.84 10.49
#